data_AF-A0A955V3A1-F1
#
_entry.id   AF-A0A955V3A1-F1
#
_cell.length_a   1.000
_cell.length_b   1.000
_cell.length_c   1.000
_cell.angle_alpha   90.00
_cell.angle_beta   90.00
_cell.angle_gamma   90.00
#
_symmetry.space_group_name_H-M   'P 1'
#
loop_
_entity.id
_entity.type
_entity.pdbx_description
1 polymer ?
#
loop_
_entity_poly.entity_id
_entity_poly.type
_entity_poly.pdbx_seq_one_letter_code
_entity_poly.pdbx_strand_id
1 'polypeptide(L)'
;APALLSLEEGADGVVAVTWKVSRLRPTGSDVAPVLPAHCARLPGAPEIAVSELDVTERFRVDCGERGLVGARIAVAGLDRSRTDALLHVRLADGRSLRGLVSEREPTYVVPERESAAAVAHGYFGLGVEHLLTGLDHVLFVAGLVLLVPGGRRLVATITSFTLGHSVTLSLATLGVVEVPAMLFELLIAVSILLLGAELARRDVPPDGDAGVSWLRRRPWVMAFSFGLLHGLGFAGALAEIGLPHGDIPLALVAFNVGVEAGQLLIVAPLVALGYMAGPRMARLPDFVRRAPAYAIGSLAAYWCFERAVLFL
;
A
#
# COMPACT_ATOMS: atom_id res chain seq x y z
N ALA A 1 -5.48 -31.30 -14.84
CA ALA A 1 -4.81 -30.36 -13.91
C ALA A 1 -3.73 -29.62 -14.70
N PRO A 2 -3.54 -28.31 -14.47
CA PRO A 2 -2.44 -27.56 -15.09
C PRO A 2 -1.10 -28.19 -14.72
N ALA A 3 -0.10 -28.02 -15.58
CA ALA A 3 1.26 -28.42 -15.24
C ALA A 3 1.78 -27.52 -14.11
N LEU A 4 2.66 -28.05 -13.26
CA LEU A 4 3.30 -27.29 -12.18
C LEU A 4 4.81 -27.46 -12.29
N LEU A 5 5.52 -26.34 -12.43
CA LEU A 5 6.96 -26.26 -12.32
C LEU A 5 7.32 -25.53 -11.03
N SER A 6 7.93 -26.25 -10.08
CA SER A 6 8.45 -25.68 -8.84
C SER A 6 9.97 -25.68 -8.87
N LEU A 7 10.59 -24.53 -8.62
CA LEU A 7 12.03 -24.37 -8.47
C LEU A 7 12.34 -23.85 -7.08
N GLU A 8 13.19 -24.53 -6.35
CA GLU A 8 13.64 -24.11 -5.02
C GLU A 8 15.15 -23.95 -5.00
N GLU A 9 15.62 -22.72 -4.92
CA GLU A 9 17.04 -22.35 -4.90
C GLU A 9 17.61 -22.43 -3.49
N GLY A 10 18.70 -23.18 -3.33
CA GLY A 10 19.51 -23.26 -2.13
C GLY A 10 20.58 -22.17 -2.05
N ALA A 11 21.15 -21.97 -0.87
CA ALA A 11 22.19 -20.97 -0.62
C ALA A 11 23.52 -21.26 -1.38
N ASP A 12 23.69 -22.49 -1.86
CA ASP A 12 24.81 -22.99 -2.64
C ASP A 12 24.65 -22.82 -4.16
N GLY A 13 23.55 -22.18 -4.62
CA GLY A 13 23.23 -22.03 -6.05
C GLY A 13 22.63 -23.30 -6.69
N VAL A 14 22.42 -24.35 -5.89
CA VAL A 14 21.75 -25.59 -6.32
C VAL A 14 20.24 -25.41 -6.22
N VAL A 15 19.55 -25.69 -7.31
CA VAL A 15 18.10 -25.56 -7.43
C VAL A 15 17.47 -26.95 -7.49
N ALA A 16 16.56 -27.23 -6.55
CA ALA A 16 15.68 -28.39 -6.61
C ALA A 16 14.49 -28.08 -7.53
N VAL A 17 14.35 -28.86 -8.60
CA VAL A 17 13.29 -28.71 -9.59
C VAL A 17 12.28 -29.84 -9.41
N THR A 18 11.02 -29.48 -9.24
CA THR A 18 9.89 -30.42 -9.26
C THR A 18 9.00 -30.09 -10.45
N TRP A 19 8.86 -31.04 -11.37
CA TRP A 19 8.02 -30.92 -12.55
C TRP A 19 6.86 -31.89 -12.46
N LYS A 20 5.64 -31.37 -12.42
CA LYS A 20 4.41 -32.15 -12.28
C LYS A 20 3.50 -31.92 -13.47
N VAL A 21 3.13 -33.00 -14.15
CA VAL A 21 2.26 -32.98 -15.34
C VAL A 21 1.14 -33.99 -15.25
N SER A 22 0.04 -33.76 -15.96
CA SER A 22 -1.03 -34.75 -16.04
C SER A 22 -0.64 -35.94 -16.89
N ARG A 23 -1.05 -37.13 -16.45
CA ARG A 23 -0.85 -38.39 -17.17
C ARG A 23 -1.78 -38.53 -18.38
N LEU A 24 -2.93 -37.84 -18.37
CA LEU A 24 -3.97 -37.86 -19.40
C LEU A 24 -3.67 -36.90 -20.57
N ARG A 25 -2.39 -36.69 -20.89
CA ARG A 25 -1.97 -35.72 -21.91
C ARG A 25 -2.17 -36.26 -23.35
N PRO A 26 -2.50 -35.40 -24.33
CA PRO A 26 -2.57 -35.78 -25.74
C PRO A 26 -1.24 -36.40 -26.22
N THR A 27 -1.33 -37.40 -27.10
CA THR A 27 -0.15 -38.03 -27.69
C THR A 27 0.63 -36.99 -28.53
N GLY A 28 1.91 -36.79 -28.25
CA GLY A 28 2.77 -35.80 -28.94
C GLY A 28 2.84 -34.41 -28.29
N SER A 29 2.18 -34.20 -27.14
CA SER A 29 2.35 -33.00 -26.32
C SER A 29 3.42 -33.21 -25.25
N ASP A 30 4.68 -33.31 -25.68
CA ASP A 30 5.84 -33.41 -24.77
C ASP A 30 6.10 -32.06 -24.11
N VAL A 31 5.36 -31.80 -23.03
CA VAL A 31 5.53 -30.59 -22.23
C VAL A 31 6.76 -30.77 -21.35
N ALA A 32 7.75 -29.90 -21.51
CA ALA A 32 9.02 -29.98 -20.80
C ALA A 32 9.46 -28.61 -20.28
N PRO A 33 10.00 -28.54 -19.05
CA PRO A 33 10.57 -27.31 -18.53
C PRO A 33 11.85 -26.95 -19.29
N VAL A 34 11.96 -25.69 -19.68
CA VAL A 34 13.16 -25.09 -20.28
C VAL A 34 13.79 -24.18 -19.23
N LEU A 35 14.91 -24.65 -18.69
CA LEU A 35 15.67 -23.96 -17.65
C LEU A 35 16.67 -22.98 -18.27
N PRO A 36 17.18 -22.01 -17.48
CA PRO A 36 18.17 -21.06 -17.96
C PRO A 36 19.44 -21.75 -18.49
N ALA A 37 20.05 -21.18 -19.53
CA ALA A 37 21.20 -21.78 -20.21
C ALA A 37 22.44 -21.97 -19.32
N HIS A 38 22.55 -21.20 -18.23
CA HIS A 38 23.65 -21.32 -17.26
C HIS A 38 23.41 -22.38 -16.18
N CYS A 39 22.20 -22.94 -16.09
CA CYS A 39 21.89 -23.98 -15.12
C CYS A 39 22.21 -25.37 -15.70
N ALA A 40 23.15 -26.08 -15.07
CA ALA A 40 23.56 -27.42 -15.49
C ALA A 40 22.89 -28.51 -14.64
N ARG A 41 22.39 -29.58 -15.25
CA ARG A 41 21.78 -30.70 -14.52
C ARG A 41 22.84 -31.44 -13.71
N LEU A 42 22.61 -31.61 -12.41
CA LEU A 42 23.53 -32.34 -11.55
C LEU A 42 23.43 -33.86 -11.80
N PRO A 43 24.53 -34.61 -11.61
CA PRO A 43 24.52 -36.07 -11.73
C PRO A 43 23.56 -36.71 -10.72
N GLY A 44 22.73 -37.64 -11.20
CA GLY A 44 21.75 -38.37 -10.39
C GLY A 44 20.53 -38.73 -11.21
N ALA A 45 19.98 -39.93 -11.01
CA ALA A 45 18.72 -40.30 -11.62
C ALA A 45 17.60 -39.40 -11.04
N PRO A 46 16.71 -38.85 -11.87
CA PRO A 46 15.55 -38.14 -11.37
C PRO A 46 14.68 -39.08 -10.53
N GLU A 47 14.13 -38.54 -9.44
CA GLU A 47 13.12 -39.25 -8.68
C GLU A 47 11.77 -39.06 -9.39
N ILE A 48 11.19 -40.15 -9.86
CA ILE A 48 9.92 -40.14 -10.60
C ILE A 48 8.85 -40.76 -9.72
N ALA A 49 7.83 -39.98 -9.38
CA ALA A 49 6.63 -40.44 -8.71
C ALA A 49 5.47 -40.44 -9.71
N VAL A 50 4.81 -41.58 -9.86
CA VAL A 50 3.68 -41.76 -10.77
C VAL A 50 2.43 -42.01 -9.96
N SER A 51 1.40 -41.19 -10.20
CA SER A 51 0.06 -41.37 -9.65
C SER A 51 -0.90 -41.85 -10.75
N GLU A 52 -2.19 -42.02 -10.40
CA GLU A 52 -3.24 -42.30 -11.38
C GLU A 52 -3.43 -41.14 -12.35
N LEU A 53 -3.35 -39.90 -11.86
CA LEU A 53 -3.69 -38.69 -12.63
C LEU A 53 -2.47 -37.85 -13.07
N ASP A 54 -1.33 -38.03 -12.42
CA ASP A 54 -0.15 -37.19 -12.62
C ASP A 54 1.17 -37.98 -12.62
N VAL A 55 2.18 -37.34 -13.20
CA VAL A 55 3.58 -37.77 -13.17
C VAL A 55 4.39 -36.60 -12.62
N THR A 56 5.15 -36.86 -11.55
CA THR A 56 6.02 -35.88 -10.92
C THR A 56 7.47 -36.33 -11.06
N GLU A 57 8.30 -35.49 -11.66
CA GLU A 57 9.75 -35.68 -11.77
C GLU A 57 10.46 -34.68 -10.84
N ARG A 58 11.41 -35.16 -10.03
CA ARG A 58 12.28 -34.33 -9.20
C ARG A 58 13.73 -34.51 -9.60
N PHE A 59 14.43 -33.40 -9.82
CA PHE A 59 15.85 -33.39 -10.13
C PHE A 59 16.50 -32.11 -9.62
N ARG A 60 17.84 -32.07 -9.64
CA ARG A 60 18.61 -30.90 -9.19
C ARG A 60 19.42 -30.32 -10.34
N VAL A 61 19.53 -29.00 -10.36
CA VAL A 61 20.39 -28.26 -11.28
C VAL A 61 21.28 -27.31 -10.50
N ASP A 62 22.47 -27.06 -11.01
CA ASP A 62 23.42 -26.08 -10.48
C ASP A 62 23.39 -24.84 -11.36
N CYS A 63 22.92 -23.72 -10.81
CA CYS A 63 22.87 -22.42 -11.48
C CYS A 63 24.04 -21.52 -11.09
N GLY A 64 24.96 -22.01 -10.24
CA GLY A 64 26.11 -21.29 -9.72
C GLY A 64 25.75 -19.99 -8.99
N GLU A 65 26.71 -19.06 -8.92
CA GLU A 65 26.55 -17.77 -8.24
C GLU A 65 25.53 -16.83 -8.91
N ARG A 66 25.18 -17.08 -10.19
CA ARG A 66 24.16 -16.28 -10.90
C ARG A 66 22.75 -16.58 -10.40
N GLY A 67 22.53 -17.78 -9.88
CA GLY A 67 21.23 -18.19 -9.36
C GLY A 67 20.10 -18.14 -10.39
N LEU A 68 18.86 -17.99 -9.91
CA LEU A 68 17.66 -17.87 -10.74
C LEU A 68 17.25 -16.42 -11.04
N VAL A 69 17.77 -15.44 -10.32
CA VAL A 69 17.37 -14.03 -10.46
C VAL A 69 17.74 -13.47 -11.85
N GLY A 70 16.80 -12.78 -12.50
CA GLY A 70 16.96 -12.28 -13.88
C GLY A 70 16.90 -13.37 -14.95
N ALA A 71 16.81 -14.65 -14.56
CA ALA A 71 16.81 -15.77 -15.49
C ALA A 71 15.46 -15.97 -16.18
N ARG A 72 15.50 -16.46 -17.42
CA ARG A 72 14.31 -16.82 -18.20
C ARG A 72 13.98 -18.29 -18.02
N ILE A 73 12.77 -18.56 -17.53
CA ILE A 73 12.20 -19.91 -17.39
C ILE A 73 11.08 -20.03 -18.41
N ALA A 74 11.05 -21.13 -19.16
CA ALA A 74 10.01 -21.38 -20.14
C ALA A 74 9.50 -22.82 -20.02
N VAL A 75 8.37 -23.09 -20.66
CA VAL A 75 7.84 -24.45 -20.79
C VAL A 75 7.54 -24.70 -22.26
N ALA A 76 8.24 -25.67 -22.85
CA ALA A 76 8.03 -26.08 -24.23
C ALA A 76 6.79 -26.97 -24.34
N GLY A 77 6.09 -26.93 -25.48
CA GLY A 77 4.98 -27.85 -25.79
C GLY A 77 3.61 -27.46 -25.20
N LEU A 78 3.47 -26.24 -24.64
CA LEU A 78 2.20 -25.72 -24.13
C LEU A 78 1.16 -25.49 -25.25
N ASP A 79 1.61 -25.04 -26.42
CA ASP A 79 0.83 -24.84 -27.64
C ASP A 79 0.07 -26.11 -28.07
N ARG A 80 0.74 -27.27 -27.99
CA ARG A 80 0.18 -28.57 -28.41
C ARG A 80 -0.68 -29.23 -27.34
N SER A 81 -0.42 -28.93 -26.07
CA SER A 81 -1.16 -29.50 -24.94
C SER A 81 -2.42 -28.72 -24.58
N ARG A 82 -2.59 -27.48 -25.06
CA ARG A 82 -3.66 -26.55 -24.67
C ARG A 82 -3.82 -26.44 -23.16
N THR A 83 -2.70 -26.49 -22.45
CA THR A 83 -2.64 -26.38 -20.99
C THR A 83 -1.66 -25.31 -20.60
N ASP A 84 -1.95 -24.60 -19.50
CA ASP A 84 -1.03 -23.67 -18.89
C ASP A 84 -0.16 -24.38 -17.83
N ALA A 85 1.00 -23.80 -17.57
CA ALA A 85 1.89 -24.23 -16.50
C ALA A 85 1.94 -23.18 -15.39
N LEU A 86 1.62 -23.59 -14.17
CA LEU A 86 1.87 -22.79 -12.97
C LEU A 86 3.34 -22.90 -12.62
N LEU A 87 3.98 -21.75 -12.42
CA LEU A 87 5.36 -21.65 -11.97
C LEU A 87 5.39 -21.23 -10.50
N HIS A 88 6.16 -21.94 -9.69
CA HIS A 88 6.46 -21.57 -8.32
C HIS A 88 7.98 -21.50 -8.15
N VAL A 89 8.51 -20.32 -7.84
CA VAL A 89 9.95 -20.11 -7.64
C VAL A 89 10.17 -19.69 -6.20
N ARG A 90 10.98 -20.45 -5.46
CA ARG A 90 11.46 -20.10 -4.13
C ARG A 90 12.94 -19.79 -4.25
N LEU A 91 13.30 -18.52 -4.07
CA LEU A 91 14.67 -18.03 -4.22
C LEU A 91 15.47 -18.23 -2.92
N ALA A 92 16.81 -18.22 -3.02
CA ALA A 92 17.69 -18.34 -1.87
C ALA A 92 17.53 -17.19 -0.85
N ASP A 93 17.07 -16.01 -1.31
CA ASP A 93 16.76 -14.84 -0.48
C ASP A 93 15.43 -14.96 0.29
N GLY A 94 14.74 -16.09 0.18
CA GLY A 94 13.46 -16.37 0.85
C GLY A 94 12.23 -15.86 0.11
N ARG A 95 12.37 -15.12 -1.00
CA ARG A 95 11.22 -14.70 -1.82
C ARG A 95 10.56 -15.92 -2.45
N SER A 96 9.23 -15.94 -2.42
CA SER A 96 8.42 -16.94 -3.12
C SER A 96 7.57 -16.26 -4.18
N LEU A 97 7.85 -16.58 -5.44
CA LEU A 97 7.24 -15.97 -6.61
C LEU A 97 6.34 -17.00 -7.29
N ARG A 98 5.18 -16.56 -7.76
CA ARG A 98 4.26 -17.37 -8.54
C ARG A 98 4.08 -16.73 -9.90
N GLY A 99 4.17 -17.54 -10.94
CA GLY A 99 3.99 -17.11 -12.33
C GLY A 99 3.03 -18.05 -13.05
N LEU A 100 2.50 -17.57 -14.17
CA LEU A 100 1.78 -18.39 -15.13
C LEU A 100 2.57 -18.37 -16.43
N VAL A 101 2.85 -19.55 -16.97
CA VAL A 101 3.43 -19.71 -18.30
C VAL A 101 2.36 -20.30 -19.19
N SER A 102 2.05 -19.59 -20.27
CA SER A 102 0.97 -19.94 -21.22
C SER A 102 1.47 -19.88 -22.65
N GLU A 103 0.62 -20.23 -23.61
CA GLU A 103 0.95 -20.08 -25.04
C GLU A 103 1.24 -18.62 -25.43
N ARG A 104 0.53 -17.66 -24.81
CA ARG A 104 0.69 -16.22 -25.10
C ARG A 104 1.93 -15.63 -24.44
N GLU A 105 2.28 -16.15 -23.27
CA GLU A 105 3.44 -15.74 -22.49
C GLU A 105 4.27 -17.00 -22.14
N PRO A 106 5.08 -17.50 -23.10
CA PRO A 106 5.77 -18.79 -22.97
C PRO A 106 7.02 -18.71 -22.09
N THR A 107 7.39 -17.52 -21.65
CA THR A 107 8.58 -17.25 -20.85
C THR A 107 8.21 -16.43 -19.63
N TYR A 108 8.65 -16.87 -18.46
CA TYR A 108 8.63 -16.11 -17.22
C TYR A 108 10.06 -15.65 -16.89
N VAL A 109 10.23 -14.35 -16.67
CA VAL A 109 11.51 -13.78 -16.19
C VAL A 109 11.44 -13.69 -14.68
N VAL A 110 12.41 -14.27 -13.97
CA VAL A 110 12.49 -14.12 -12.51
C VAL A 110 12.90 -12.68 -12.19
N PRO A 111 12.04 -11.88 -11.52
CA PRO A 111 12.31 -10.47 -11.27
C PRO A 111 13.55 -10.26 -10.38
N GLU A 112 14.37 -9.30 -10.77
CA GLU A 112 15.44 -8.77 -9.91
C GLU A 112 14.83 -8.16 -8.64
N ARG A 113 15.63 -8.11 -7.56
CA ARG A 113 15.20 -7.38 -6.36
C ARG A 113 15.23 -5.90 -6.69
N GLU A 114 14.12 -5.21 -6.49
CA GLU A 114 14.13 -3.75 -6.59
C GLU A 114 15.15 -3.18 -5.61
N SER A 115 15.91 -2.17 -6.06
CA SER A 115 16.82 -1.47 -5.17
C SER A 115 16.04 -0.78 -4.05
N ALA A 116 16.61 -0.69 -2.84
CA ALA A 116 15.99 0.03 -1.73
C ALA A 116 15.62 1.48 -2.11
N ALA A 117 16.41 2.12 -2.96
CA ALA A 117 16.12 3.46 -3.47
C ALA A 117 14.88 3.48 -4.40
N ALA A 118 14.70 2.47 -5.25
CA ALA A 118 13.53 2.36 -6.11
C ALA A 118 12.26 2.13 -5.27
N VAL A 119 12.31 1.22 -4.29
CA VAL A 119 11.22 0.99 -3.33
C VAL A 119 10.89 2.29 -2.59
N ALA A 120 11.89 2.96 -2.01
CA ALA A 120 11.67 4.20 -1.28
C ALA A 120 11.06 5.30 -2.16
N HIS A 121 11.56 5.49 -3.38
CA HIS A 121 11.02 6.48 -4.31
C HIS A 121 9.57 6.18 -4.73
N GLY A 122 9.28 4.92 -5.08
CA GLY A 122 7.95 4.49 -5.47
C GLY A 122 6.92 4.71 -4.36
N TYR A 123 7.22 4.24 -3.15
CA TYR A 123 6.32 4.38 -2.00
C TYR A 123 6.22 5.82 -1.49
N PHE A 124 7.29 6.62 -1.56
CA PHE A 124 7.22 8.05 -1.31
C PHE A 124 6.24 8.74 -2.27
N GLY A 125 6.33 8.45 -3.57
CA GLY A 125 5.42 8.97 -4.58
C GLY A 125 3.97 8.57 -4.31
N LEU A 126 3.72 7.31 -3.99
CA LEU A 126 2.40 6.81 -3.60
C LEU A 126 1.85 7.55 -2.37
N GLY A 127 2.68 7.85 -1.37
CA GLY A 127 2.28 8.63 -0.19
C GLY A 127 1.85 10.05 -0.52
N VAL A 128 2.60 10.72 -1.40
CA VAL A 128 2.25 12.07 -1.89
C VAL A 128 0.93 12.03 -2.67
N GLU A 129 0.81 11.11 -3.62
CA GLU A 129 -0.38 10.96 -4.46
C GLU A 129 -1.63 10.62 -3.63
N HIS A 130 -1.51 9.67 -2.71
CA HIS A 130 -2.60 9.29 -1.80
C HIS A 130 -3.17 10.49 -1.07
N LEU A 131 -2.32 11.35 -0.49
CA LEU A 131 -2.79 12.52 0.22
C LEU A 131 -3.40 13.58 -0.72
N LEU A 132 -2.78 13.85 -1.86
CA LEU A 132 -3.25 14.91 -2.78
C LEU A 132 -4.56 14.53 -3.49
N THR A 133 -4.79 13.24 -3.73
CA THR A 133 -6.01 12.74 -4.38
C THR A 133 -7.13 12.44 -3.38
N GLY A 134 -6.80 12.16 -2.12
CA GLY A 134 -7.74 11.99 -1.02
C GLY A 134 -8.38 13.32 -0.60
N LEU A 135 -9.59 13.61 -1.10
CA LEU A 135 -10.28 14.87 -0.80
C LEU A 135 -10.59 15.03 0.71
N ASP A 136 -10.82 13.92 1.41
CA ASP A 136 -10.94 13.85 2.86
C ASP A 136 -9.67 14.33 3.58
N HIS A 137 -8.50 13.88 3.13
CA HIS A 137 -7.20 14.29 3.66
C HIS A 137 -6.91 15.76 3.37
N VAL A 138 -7.18 16.22 2.14
CA VAL A 138 -7.00 17.62 1.75
C VAL A 138 -7.87 18.54 2.62
N LEU A 139 -9.15 18.22 2.80
CA LEU A 139 -10.05 19.01 3.66
C LEU A 139 -9.64 18.96 5.13
N PHE A 140 -9.18 17.81 5.61
CA PHE A 140 -8.68 17.68 6.97
C PHE A 140 -7.47 18.59 7.23
N VAL A 141 -6.46 18.53 6.35
CA VAL A 141 -5.26 19.37 6.43
C VAL A 141 -5.62 20.85 6.31
N ALA A 142 -6.50 21.22 5.37
CA ALA A 142 -6.99 22.59 5.25
C ALA A 142 -7.70 23.06 6.53
N GLY A 143 -8.51 22.20 7.15
CA GLY A 143 -9.14 22.49 8.43
C GLY A 143 -8.13 22.65 9.57
N LEU A 144 -7.05 21.87 9.61
CA LEU A 144 -5.96 22.04 10.59
C LEU A 144 -5.24 23.38 10.43
N VAL A 145 -4.99 23.83 9.20
CA VAL A 145 -4.41 25.15 8.91
C VAL A 145 -5.29 26.26 9.48
N LEU A 146 -6.62 26.12 9.37
CA LEU A 146 -7.58 27.08 9.92
C LEU A 146 -7.70 27.00 11.46
N LEU A 147 -7.53 25.81 12.03
CA LEU A 147 -7.72 25.55 13.46
C LEU A 147 -6.50 25.95 14.30
N VAL A 148 -5.28 25.69 13.80
CA VAL A 148 -4.05 25.76 14.58
C VAL A 148 -3.21 26.97 14.16
N PRO A 149 -3.19 28.06 14.95
CA PRO A 149 -2.35 29.20 14.64
C PRO A 149 -0.87 28.90 14.89
N GLY A 150 -0.01 29.40 14.00
CA GLY A 150 1.46 29.38 14.14
C GLY A 150 2.14 28.16 13.50
N GLY A 151 3.17 28.41 12.70
CA GLY A 151 3.83 27.38 11.88
C GLY A 151 4.39 26.19 12.66
N ARG A 152 5.10 26.43 13.79
CA ARG A 152 5.69 25.34 14.58
C ARG A 152 4.62 24.42 15.21
N ARG A 153 3.52 25.01 15.71
CA ARG A 153 2.42 24.25 16.33
C ARG A 153 1.62 23.48 15.28
N LEU A 154 1.43 24.08 14.11
CA LEU A 154 0.78 23.44 12.97
C LEU A 154 1.59 22.24 12.47
N VAL A 155 2.89 22.42 12.22
CA VAL A 155 3.78 21.31 11.80
C VAL A 155 3.76 20.18 12.83
N ALA A 156 3.92 20.48 14.12
CA ALA A 156 3.84 19.44 15.16
C ALA A 156 2.49 18.70 15.19
N THR A 157 1.39 19.39 14.86
CA THR A 157 0.05 18.80 14.77
C THR A 157 -0.08 17.88 13.57
N ILE A 158 0.43 18.31 12.40
CA ILE A 158 0.45 17.52 11.16
C ILE A 158 1.32 16.27 11.34
N THR A 159 2.54 16.42 11.85
CA THR A 159 3.41 15.27 12.14
C THR A 159 2.74 14.31 13.13
N SER A 160 2.02 14.81 14.12
CA SER A 160 1.26 13.95 15.04
C SER A 160 0.16 13.15 14.33
N PHE A 161 -0.53 13.73 13.35
CA PHE A 161 -1.45 12.98 12.48
C PHE A 161 -0.72 11.87 11.72
N THR A 162 0.41 12.18 11.08
CA THR A 162 1.20 11.20 10.32
C THR A 162 1.71 10.07 11.20
N LEU A 163 2.09 10.35 12.45
CA LEU A 163 2.48 9.32 13.41
C LEU A 163 1.30 8.40 13.75
N GLY A 164 0.11 8.94 14.02
CA GLY A 164 -1.08 8.12 14.25
C GLY A 164 -1.43 7.28 13.02
N HIS A 165 -1.38 7.88 11.84
CA HIS A 165 -1.59 7.22 10.55
C HIS A 165 -0.61 6.06 10.33
N SER A 166 0.67 6.29 10.61
CA SER A 166 1.73 5.29 10.50
C SER A 166 1.45 4.07 11.37
N VAL A 167 0.96 4.27 12.59
CA VAL A 167 0.66 3.18 13.53
C VAL A 167 -0.44 2.27 12.97
N THR A 168 -1.57 2.82 12.56
CA THR A 168 -2.70 2.00 12.10
C THR A 168 -2.49 1.42 10.71
N LEU A 169 -1.83 2.15 9.81
CA LEU A 169 -1.40 1.60 8.53
C LEU A 169 -0.48 0.39 8.73
N SER A 170 0.50 0.49 9.64
CA SER A 170 1.41 -0.62 9.93
C SER A 170 0.67 -1.82 10.51
N LEU A 171 -0.23 -1.60 11.47
CA LEU A 171 -1.02 -2.67 12.08
C LEU A 171 -1.92 -3.38 11.07
N ALA A 172 -2.58 -2.62 10.20
CA ALA A 172 -3.44 -3.18 9.15
C ALA A 172 -2.62 -3.90 8.07
N THR A 173 -1.48 -3.34 7.67
CA THR A 173 -0.57 -3.94 6.68
C THR A 173 0.00 -5.29 7.17
N LEU A 174 0.27 -5.39 8.47
CA LEU A 174 0.77 -6.62 9.10
C LEU A 174 -0.34 -7.62 9.43
N GLY A 175 -1.61 -7.32 9.12
CA GLY A 175 -2.76 -8.18 9.42
C GLY A 175 -3.10 -8.27 10.91
N VAL A 176 -2.62 -7.34 11.74
CA VAL A 176 -2.92 -7.31 13.18
C VAL A 176 -4.33 -6.76 13.43
N VAL A 177 -4.77 -5.82 12.59
CA VAL A 177 -6.07 -5.18 12.70
C VAL A 177 -6.77 -5.24 11.35
N GLU A 178 -7.96 -5.84 11.33
CA GLU A 178 -8.84 -5.85 10.16
C GLU A 178 -10.14 -5.13 10.53
N VAL A 179 -10.45 -4.07 9.80
CA VAL A 179 -11.66 -3.26 10.01
C VAL A 179 -12.40 -3.19 8.67
N PRO A 180 -13.73 -3.43 8.64
CA PRO A 180 -14.51 -3.30 7.41
C PRO A 180 -14.37 -1.90 6.80
N ALA A 181 -14.21 -1.83 5.47
CA ALA A 181 -13.95 -0.57 4.76
C ALA A 181 -14.94 0.54 5.09
N MET A 182 -16.23 0.19 5.04
CA MET A 182 -17.33 1.11 5.33
C MET A 182 -17.22 1.75 6.73
N LEU A 183 -16.75 0.99 7.73
CA LEU A 183 -16.66 1.50 9.10
C LEU A 183 -15.58 2.57 9.24
N PHE A 184 -14.37 2.32 8.73
CA PHE A 184 -13.32 3.33 8.84
C PHE A 184 -13.59 4.54 7.94
N GLU A 185 -14.20 4.37 6.76
CA GLU A 185 -14.57 5.50 5.89
C GLU A 185 -15.60 6.42 6.55
N LEU A 186 -16.57 5.85 7.27
CA LEU A 186 -17.53 6.61 8.07
C LEU A 186 -16.84 7.35 9.22
N LEU A 187 -15.93 6.68 9.94
CA LEU A 187 -15.16 7.30 11.03
C LEU A 187 -14.26 8.44 10.54
N ILE A 188 -13.66 8.29 9.35
CA ILE A 188 -12.93 9.37 8.67
C ILE A 188 -13.87 10.55 8.39
N ALA A 189 -15.06 10.31 7.84
CA ALA A 189 -16.05 11.38 7.61
C ALA A 189 -16.43 12.10 8.92
N VAL A 190 -16.68 11.34 9.98
CA VAL A 190 -17.02 11.85 11.31
C VAL A 190 -15.88 12.69 11.88
N SER A 191 -14.62 12.29 11.69
CA SER A 191 -13.46 13.07 12.15
C SER A 191 -13.40 14.47 11.51
N ILE A 192 -13.70 14.57 10.22
CA ILE A 192 -13.73 15.85 9.48
C ILE A 192 -14.96 16.67 9.89
N LEU A 193 -16.10 16.02 10.14
CA LEU A 193 -17.30 16.69 10.64
C LEU A 193 -17.04 17.30 12.02
N LEU A 194 -16.34 16.58 12.92
CA LEU A 194 -15.93 17.11 14.22
C LEU A 194 -14.98 18.30 14.07
N LEU A 195 -14.04 18.25 13.12
CA LEU A 195 -13.16 19.37 12.81
C LEU A 195 -13.95 20.60 12.29
N GLY A 196 -14.88 20.40 11.36
CA GLY A 196 -15.75 21.46 10.84
C GLY A 196 -16.63 22.08 11.92
N ALA A 197 -17.22 21.25 12.78
CA ALA A 197 -18.00 21.70 13.93
C ALA A 197 -17.13 22.51 14.91
N GLU A 198 -15.90 22.05 15.17
CA GLU A 198 -14.95 22.78 16.01
C GLU A 198 -14.60 24.13 15.40
N LEU A 199 -14.31 24.20 14.09
CA LEU A 199 -14.04 25.45 13.37
C LEU A 199 -15.23 26.43 13.40
N ALA A 200 -16.47 25.93 13.42
CA ALA A 200 -17.68 26.75 13.46
C ALA A 200 -18.01 27.33 14.85
N ARG A 201 -17.41 26.80 15.94
CA ARG A 201 -17.59 27.35 17.30
C ARG A 201 -17.13 28.80 17.35
N ARG A 202 -17.86 29.64 18.09
CA ARG A 202 -17.49 31.06 18.31
C ARG A 202 -16.19 31.13 19.12
N ASP A 203 -15.30 32.05 18.76
CA ASP A 203 -14.14 32.40 19.58
C ASP A 203 -14.63 32.79 20.98
N VAL A 204 -14.31 31.98 21.99
CA VAL A 204 -14.57 32.33 23.39
C VAL A 204 -13.51 33.35 23.81
N PRO A 205 -13.89 34.46 24.50
CA PRO A 205 -12.95 35.48 24.93
C PRO A 205 -11.77 34.91 25.75
N PRO A 206 -10.58 35.53 25.71
CA PRO A 206 -9.36 35.03 26.34
C PRO A 206 -9.45 34.85 27.87
N ASP A 207 -10.41 35.50 28.54
CA ASP A 207 -10.46 35.59 30.00
C ASP A 207 -11.16 34.41 30.70
N GLY A 208 -11.42 33.32 29.98
CA GLY A 208 -12.02 32.13 30.58
C GLY A 208 -11.60 30.85 29.87
N ASP A 209 -10.73 30.07 30.50
CA ASP A 209 -10.38 28.71 30.08
C ASP A 209 -11.62 27.76 29.98
N ALA A 210 -12.78 28.18 30.50
CA ALA A 210 -13.99 27.38 30.57
C ALA A 210 -14.73 27.14 29.23
N GLY A 211 -14.33 27.77 28.11
CA GLY A 211 -15.06 27.64 26.83
C GLY A 211 -14.27 27.14 25.61
N VAL A 212 -12.95 26.97 25.72
CA VAL A 212 -12.13 26.42 24.63
C VAL A 212 -12.21 24.90 24.65
N SER A 213 -12.79 24.31 23.60
CA SER A 213 -12.87 22.87 23.37
C SER A 213 -11.52 22.18 23.58
N TRP A 214 -11.54 21.00 24.20
CA TRP A 214 -10.35 20.19 24.44
C TRP A 214 -9.54 19.95 23.15
N LEU A 215 -10.23 19.82 22.01
CA LEU A 215 -9.62 19.63 20.69
C LEU A 215 -8.72 20.82 20.29
N ARG A 216 -9.09 22.07 20.64
CA ARG A 216 -8.25 23.27 20.39
C ARG A 216 -7.11 23.42 21.40
N ARG A 217 -7.27 22.92 22.62
CA ARG A 217 -6.21 22.94 23.64
C ARG A 217 -5.06 22.00 23.26
N ARG A 218 -5.40 20.81 22.77
CA ARG A 218 -4.46 19.74 22.43
C ARG A 218 -4.64 19.28 20.98
N PRO A 219 -4.42 20.16 19.98
CA PRO A 219 -4.70 19.84 18.58
C PRO A 219 -3.85 18.66 18.07
N TRP A 220 -2.65 18.48 18.59
CA TRP A 220 -1.78 17.35 18.27
C TRP A 220 -2.34 16.00 18.73
N VAL A 221 -3.04 15.94 19.87
CA VAL A 221 -3.70 14.70 20.34
C VAL A 221 -4.92 14.37 19.49
N MET A 222 -5.72 15.38 19.14
CA MET A 222 -6.82 15.23 18.18
C MET A 222 -6.29 14.73 16.84
N ALA A 223 -5.27 15.39 16.30
CA ALA A 223 -4.68 15.04 15.01
C ALA A 223 -4.10 13.62 15.02
N PHE A 224 -3.39 13.21 16.09
CA PHE A 224 -2.96 11.83 16.26
C PHE A 224 -4.13 10.85 16.25
N SER A 225 -5.20 11.14 17.00
CA SER A 225 -6.38 10.27 17.08
C SER A 225 -7.09 10.13 15.74
N PHE A 226 -7.18 11.21 14.97
CA PHE A 226 -7.73 11.17 13.61
C PHE A 226 -6.77 10.48 12.64
N GLY A 227 -5.46 10.66 12.79
CA GLY A 227 -4.45 9.90 12.05
C GLY A 227 -4.62 8.40 12.21
N LEU A 228 -4.88 7.92 13.43
CA LEU A 228 -5.18 6.50 13.68
C LEU A 228 -6.37 6.02 12.81
N LEU A 229 -7.42 6.82 12.68
CA LEU A 229 -8.58 6.45 11.86
C LEU A 229 -8.26 6.42 10.36
N HIS A 230 -7.47 7.38 9.88
CA HIS A 230 -7.17 7.54 8.46
C HIS A 230 -6.22 6.45 7.94
N GLY A 231 -5.27 5.98 8.77
CA GLY A 231 -4.30 4.95 8.37
C GLY A 231 -4.90 3.57 8.04
N LEU A 232 -6.13 3.30 8.48
CA LEU A 232 -6.85 2.06 8.14
C LEU A 232 -7.28 2.01 6.66
N GLY A 233 -7.54 3.17 6.05
CA GLY A 233 -8.14 3.25 4.72
C GLY A 233 -7.24 2.86 3.56
N PHE A 234 -5.93 2.97 3.74
CA PHE A 234 -4.97 2.73 2.67
C PHE A 234 -4.34 1.33 2.71
N ALA A 235 -4.49 0.58 3.81
CA ALA A 235 -3.88 -0.75 3.93
C ALA A 235 -4.38 -1.74 2.86
N GLY A 236 -5.65 -1.66 2.48
CA GLY A 236 -6.21 -2.47 1.39
C GLY A 236 -5.59 -2.15 0.03
N ALA A 237 -5.45 -0.86 -0.31
CA ALA A 237 -4.79 -0.43 -1.54
C ALA A 237 -3.31 -0.87 -1.58
N LEU A 238 -2.62 -0.84 -0.44
CA LEU A 238 -1.24 -1.32 -0.34
C LEU A 238 -1.12 -2.83 -0.54
N ALA A 239 -2.12 -3.60 -0.09
CA ALA A 239 -2.21 -5.03 -0.33
C ALA A 239 -2.45 -5.35 -1.81
N GLU A 240 -3.24 -4.53 -2.52
CA GLU A 240 -3.49 -4.68 -3.97
C GLU A 240 -2.28 -4.30 -4.83
N ILE A 241 -1.58 -3.22 -4.50
CA ILE A 241 -0.34 -2.80 -5.18
C ILE A 241 0.78 -3.83 -4.93
N GLY A 242 0.75 -4.48 -3.77
CA GLY A 242 1.69 -5.51 -3.37
C GLY A 242 2.95 -4.92 -2.74
N LEU A 243 3.26 -5.38 -1.53
CA LEU A 243 4.47 -4.97 -0.82
C LEU A 243 5.69 -5.80 -1.23
N PRO A 244 6.85 -5.17 -1.49
CA PRO A 244 8.06 -5.91 -1.75
C PRO A 244 8.42 -6.79 -0.56
N HIS A 245 8.45 -8.10 -0.79
CA HIS A 245 8.77 -9.09 0.25
C HIS A 245 10.16 -8.83 0.83
N GLY A 246 10.21 -8.48 2.12
CA GLY A 246 11.44 -8.14 2.85
C GLY A 246 11.71 -6.64 3.02
N ASP A 247 10.99 -5.76 2.32
CA ASP A 247 11.19 -4.30 2.38
C ASP A 247 9.96 -3.55 2.93
N ILE A 248 9.04 -4.26 3.60
CA ILE A 248 7.82 -3.68 4.19
C ILE A 248 8.11 -2.46 5.10
N PRO A 249 9.08 -2.49 6.03
CA PRO A 249 9.34 -1.34 6.88
C PRO A 249 9.80 -0.12 6.08
N LEU A 250 10.63 -0.33 5.06
CA LEU A 250 11.11 0.75 4.19
C LEU A 250 9.95 1.35 3.39
N ALA A 251 9.11 0.51 2.80
CA ALA A 251 7.91 0.92 2.08
C ALA A 251 6.96 1.75 2.96
N LEU A 252 6.68 1.30 4.19
CA LEU A 252 5.82 2.01 5.14
C LEU A 252 6.41 3.36 5.58
N VAL A 253 7.71 3.41 5.87
CA VAL A 253 8.38 4.67 6.24
C VAL A 253 8.39 5.64 5.06
N ALA A 254 8.80 5.18 3.87
CA ALA A 254 8.82 6.01 2.67
C ALA A 254 7.44 6.55 2.32
N PHE A 255 6.41 5.70 2.42
CA PHE A 255 5.01 6.10 2.25
C PHE A 255 4.60 7.22 3.20
N ASN A 256 4.81 7.06 4.51
CA ASN A 256 4.40 8.09 5.48
C ASN A 256 5.22 9.38 5.37
N VAL A 257 6.50 9.30 4.96
CA VAL A 257 7.30 10.49 4.61
C VAL A 257 6.71 11.18 3.38
N GLY A 258 6.23 10.41 2.39
CA GLY A 258 5.47 10.93 1.25
C GLY A 258 4.18 11.63 1.66
N VAL A 259 3.42 11.04 2.59
CA VAL A 259 2.21 11.65 3.16
C VAL A 259 2.54 12.99 3.83
N GLU A 260 3.56 13.03 4.68
CA GLU A 260 3.97 14.28 5.35
C GLU A 260 4.43 15.34 4.33
N ALA A 261 5.19 14.95 3.31
CA ALA A 261 5.58 15.85 2.22
C ALA A 261 4.35 16.40 1.47
N GLY A 262 3.39 15.54 1.13
CA GLY A 262 2.11 15.97 0.55
C GLY A 262 1.37 16.98 1.43
N GLN A 263 1.38 16.78 2.76
CA GLN A 263 0.67 17.67 3.69
C GLN A 263 1.32 19.05 3.68
N LEU A 264 2.65 19.09 3.66
CA LEU A 264 3.39 20.34 3.55
C LEU A 264 3.15 21.05 2.20
N LEU A 265 2.97 20.31 1.11
CA LEU A 265 2.60 20.87 -0.20
C LEU A 265 1.21 21.54 -0.19
N ILE A 266 0.27 21.05 0.62
CA ILE A 266 -1.05 21.67 0.82
C ILE A 266 -0.93 22.86 1.80
N VAL A 267 -0.19 22.70 2.88
CA VAL A 267 -0.09 23.67 3.98
C VAL A 267 0.64 24.93 3.54
N ALA A 268 1.75 24.81 2.81
CA ALA A 268 2.55 25.95 2.38
C ALA A 268 1.74 27.03 1.62
N PRO A 269 0.98 26.71 0.55
CA PRO A 269 0.17 27.70 -0.15
C PRO A 269 -0.98 28.24 0.70
N LEU A 270 -1.63 27.42 1.52
CA LEU A 270 -2.72 27.88 2.39
C LEU A 270 -2.23 28.86 3.46
N VAL A 271 -1.08 28.59 4.07
CA VAL A 271 -0.45 29.50 5.04
C VAL A 271 0.01 30.78 4.37
N ALA A 272 0.63 30.70 3.18
CA ALA A 272 1.03 31.88 2.41
C ALA A 272 -0.17 32.76 2.06
N LEU A 273 -1.26 32.16 1.57
CA LEU A 273 -2.52 32.86 1.29
C LEU A 273 -3.10 33.47 2.56
N GLY A 274 -3.10 32.72 3.68
CA GLY A 274 -3.56 33.21 4.98
C GLY A 274 -2.76 34.42 5.48
N TYR A 275 -1.44 34.43 5.29
CA TYR A 275 -0.58 35.56 5.64
C TYR A 275 -0.86 36.79 4.76
N MET A 276 -1.00 36.61 3.45
CA MET A 276 -1.26 37.70 2.48
C MET A 276 -2.67 38.29 2.59
N ALA A 277 -3.67 37.42 2.80
CA ALA A 277 -5.08 37.79 2.83
C ALA A 277 -5.57 38.10 4.26
N GLY A 278 -4.87 37.63 5.30
CA GLY A 278 -5.28 37.74 6.71
C GLY A 278 -5.74 39.13 7.14
N PRO A 279 -4.98 40.21 6.88
CA PRO A 279 -5.39 41.57 7.24
C PRO A 279 -6.68 42.04 6.56
N ARG A 280 -6.95 41.55 5.34
CA ARG A 280 -8.18 41.84 4.59
C ARG A 280 -9.33 40.97 5.08
N MET A 281 -9.06 39.69 5.32
CA MET A 281 -10.01 38.70 5.81
C MET A 281 -10.55 39.07 7.21
N ALA A 282 -9.70 39.67 8.05
CA ALA A 282 -10.09 40.16 9.38
C ALA A 282 -11.10 41.32 9.34
N ARG A 283 -11.23 42.02 8.20
CA ARG A 283 -12.19 43.11 7.99
C ARG A 283 -13.52 42.64 7.39
N LEU A 284 -13.59 41.38 6.95
CA LEU A 284 -14.81 40.84 6.36
C LEU A 284 -15.83 40.49 7.45
N PRO A 285 -17.14 40.53 7.12
CA PRO A 285 -18.17 40.10 8.04
C PRO A 285 -17.97 38.66 8.51
N ASP A 286 -18.39 38.38 9.73
CA ASP A 286 -18.24 37.07 10.38
C ASP A 286 -18.77 35.89 9.56
N PHE A 287 -19.85 36.09 8.79
CA PHE A 287 -20.41 35.02 7.95
C PHE A 287 -19.43 34.61 6.84
N VAL A 288 -18.67 35.56 6.27
CA VAL A 288 -17.67 35.28 5.23
C VAL A 288 -16.47 34.56 5.83
N ARG A 289 -15.99 35.03 6.98
CA ARG A 289 -14.87 34.39 7.71
C ARG A 289 -15.17 32.94 8.08
N ARG A 290 -16.44 32.60 8.35
CA ARG A 290 -16.88 31.26 8.74
C ARG A 290 -17.26 30.37 7.55
N ALA A 291 -17.34 30.92 6.34
CA ALA A 291 -17.72 30.14 5.15
C ALA A 291 -16.86 28.87 4.95
N PRO A 292 -15.52 28.90 5.13
CA PRO A 292 -14.71 27.68 5.03
C PRO A 292 -15.07 26.61 6.05
N ALA A 293 -15.38 27.00 7.30
CA ALA A 293 -15.78 26.06 8.35
C ALA A 293 -17.09 25.35 8.00
N TYR A 294 -18.09 26.11 7.52
CA TYR A 294 -19.36 25.54 7.08
C TYR A 294 -19.22 24.71 5.81
N ALA A 295 -18.35 25.08 4.87
CA ALA A 295 -18.07 24.28 3.68
C ALA A 295 -17.49 22.91 4.05
N ILE A 296 -16.44 22.88 4.89
CA ILE A 296 -15.83 21.64 5.39
C ILE A 296 -16.86 20.81 6.15
N GLY A 297 -17.58 21.42 7.10
CA GLY A 297 -18.57 20.71 7.91
C GLY A 297 -19.74 20.14 7.10
N SER A 298 -20.26 20.89 6.11
CA SER A 298 -21.38 20.45 5.29
C SER A 298 -20.99 19.30 4.35
N LEU A 299 -19.81 19.38 3.73
CA LEU A 299 -19.29 18.30 2.88
C LEU A 299 -18.98 17.04 3.70
N ALA A 300 -18.41 17.20 4.89
CA ALA A 300 -18.20 16.08 5.80
C ALA A 300 -19.51 15.45 6.29
N ALA A 301 -20.54 16.26 6.57
CA ALA A 301 -21.87 15.76 6.90
C ALA A 301 -22.49 14.98 5.75
N TYR A 302 -22.38 15.48 4.52
CA TYR A 302 -22.80 14.74 3.32
C TYR A 302 -22.14 13.37 3.24
N TRP A 303 -20.81 13.29 3.39
CA TRP A 303 -20.10 12.00 3.37
C TRP A 303 -20.48 11.08 4.52
N CYS A 304 -20.77 11.62 5.71
CA CYS A 304 -21.28 10.80 6.82
C CYS A 304 -22.60 10.14 6.43
N PHE A 305 -23.53 10.88 5.83
CA PHE A 305 -24.81 10.33 5.37
C PHE A 305 -24.62 9.32 4.24
N GLU A 306 -23.84 9.67 3.22
CA GLU A 306 -23.54 8.79 2.08
C GLU A 306 -23.00 7.42 2.55
N ARG A 307 -22.00 7.44 3.45
CA ARG A 307 -21.37 6.22 3.97
C ARG A 307 -22.23 5.47 4.98
N ALA A 308 -23.03 6.17 5.78
CA ALA A 308 -23.96 5.54 6.71
C ALA A 308 -25.13 4.84 5.98
N VAL A 309 -25.61 5.40 4.86
CA VAL A 309 -26.66 4.76 4.05
C VAL A 309 -26.13 3.52 3.36
N LEU A 310 -24.89 3.53 2.88
CA LEU A 310 -24.25 2.33 2.31
C LEU A 310 -24.02 1.22 3.34
N PHE A 311 -24.06 1.53 4.63
CA PHE A 311 -23.88 0.59 5.74
C PHE A 311 -25.19 -0.10 6.18
N LEU A 312 -26.35 0.51 5.93
CA LEU A 312 -27.68 0.02 6.36
C LEU A 312 -28.35 -0.86 5.28
#